data_AF-A0A7Z9Y6U1-F1
#
_entry.id   AF-A0A7Z9Y6U1-F1
#
_cell.length_a   1.000
_cell.length_b   1.000
_cell.length_c   1.000
_cell.angle_alpha   90.00
_cell.angle_beta   90.00
_cell.angle_gamma   90.00
#
_symmetry.space_group_name_H-M   'P 1'
#
loop_
_entity.id
_entity.type
_entity.pdbx_description
1 polymer ?
#
loop_
_entity_poly.entity_id
_entity_poly.type
_entity_poly.pdbx_seq_one_letter_code
_entity_poly.pdbx_strand_id
1 'polypeptide(L)'
;MDQEEIKWESEPEQKKKPKPKPAPKTKPTAKPAQKTTKASAAPKKIRKTPAMLPARPTQLEYLRNLLDKLGIEETAVAEEINKPLDELNQGQAGRLLSEYTRQWTAYRKAHPPGTLGIADNQGKRAFLPEGIDRFEYEYLEARQEAGDVLIFTLFDGSVKHGRILGFTPYHITIQEENGDETTIQRLALACYTRAAGEDTAETEAAA
;
A
#
# COMPACT_ATOMS: atom_id res chain seq x y z
N MET A 1 42.19 -31.94 -44.79
CA MET A 1 41.61 -30.70 -44.24
C MET A 1 40.15 -31.03 -43.86
N ASP A 2 39.91 -32.05 -43.03
CA ASP A 2 40.09 -32.09 -41.55
C ASP A 2 39.28 -30.95 -40.91
N GLN A 3 38.05 -31.27 -40.45
CA GLN A 3 37.63 -31.34 -39.03
C GLN A 3 37.78 -29.98 -38.33
N GLU A 4 36.73 -29.37 -37.77
CA GLU A 4 36.13 -29.82 -36.51
C GLU A 4 34.65 -29.40 -36.37
N GLU A 5 33.81 -30.38 -36.04
CA GLU A 5 32.48 -30.27 -35.46
C GLU A 5 32.57 -29.62 -34.07
N ILE A 6 32.01 -28.43 -33.89
CA ILE A 6 31.79 -27.84 -32.57
C ILE A 6 30.53 -28.49 -31.98
N LYS A 7 30.73 -29.63 -31.31
CA LYS A 7 29.73 -30.34 -30.53
C LYS A 7 29.45 -29.57 -29.23
N TRP A 8 28.44 -28.71 -29.24
CA TRP A 8 27.90 -28.06 -28.02
C TRP A 8 27.05 -29.07 -27.22
N GLU A 9 27.70 -29.95 -26.47
CA GLU A 9 27.07 -30.67 -25.37
C GLU A 9 27.15 -29.81 -24.10
N SER A 10 26.16 -28.95 -23.89
CA SER A 10 25.92 -28.33 -22.58
C SER A 10 24.69 -28.98 -21.95
N GLU A 11 24.95 -30.13 -21.35
CA GLU A 11 24.04 -30.85 -20.46
C GLU A 11 23.83 -29.99 -19.20
N PRO A 12 22.60 -29.52 -18.89
CA PRO A 12 22.39 -28.74 -17.67
C PRO A 12 22.48 -29.68 -16.46
N GLU A 13 23.52 -29.49 -15.64
CA GLU A 13 23.63 -30.12 -14.33
C GLU A 13 22.34 -29.87 -13.53
N GLN A 14 21.56 -30.94 -13.35
CA GLN A 14 20.38 -30.93 -12.53
C GLN A 14 20.80 -30.66 -11.08
N LYS A 15 20.57 -29.41 -10.62
CA LYS A 15 20.65 -29.04 -9.21
C LYS A 15 19.78 -30.00 -8.40
N LYS A 16 20.43 -30.92 -7.68
CA LYS A 16 19.80 -31.86 -6.75
C LYS A 16 18.96 -31.08 -5.74
N LYS A 17 17.64 -31.26 -5.78
CA LYS A 17 16.71 -30.72 -4.78
C LYS A 17 17.14 -31.18 -3.38
N PRO A 18 17.23 -30.28 -2.38
CA PRO A 18 17.47 -30.69 -1.00
C PRO A 18 16.31 -31.55 -0.50
N LYS A 19 16.64 -32.63 0.21
CA LYS A 19 15.69 -33.62 0.77
C LYS A 19 14.64 -32.93 1.66
N PRO A 20 13.36 -33.35 1.59
CA PRO A 20 12.33 -32.85 2.51
C PRO A 20 12.64 -33.28 3.94
N LYS A 21 12.45 -32.35 4.89
CA LYS A 21 12.50 -32.63 6.34
C LYS A 21 11.50 -33.74 6.70
N PRO A 22 11.85 -34.66 7.61
CA PRO A 22 10.93 -35.69 8.06
C PRO A 22 9.73 -35.09 8.79
N ALA A 23 8.54 -35.60 8.44
CA ALA A 23 7.28 -35.23 9.06
C ALA A 23 7.28 -35.49 10.59
N PRO A 24 6.62 -34.63 11.39
CA PRO A 24 6.46 -34.87 12.81
C PRO A 24 5.64 -36.15 13.04
N LYS A 25 6.21 -37.08 13.81
CA LYS A 25 5.58 -38.34 14.22
C LYS A 25 4.29 -38.05 15.01
N THR A 26 3.16 -38.44 14.44
CA THR A 26 1.89 -38.61 15.15
C THR A 26 2.07 -39.67 16.23
N LYS A 27 1.88 -39.30 17.50
CA LYS A 27 1.70 -40.28 18.58
C LYS A 27 0.22 -40.70 18.63
N PRO A 28 -0.07 -42.02 18.70
CA PRO A 28 -1.40 -42.52 18.98
C PRO A 28 -1.58 -42.65 20.49
N THR A 29 -2.64 -42.05 21.03
CA THR A 29 -3.16 -42.43 22.34
C THR A 29 -4.68 -42.31 22.32
N ALA A 30 -5.31 -43.43 22.00
CA ALA A 30 -6.71 -43.67 22.27
C ALA A 30 -6.95 -43.57 23.79
N LYS A 31 -7.86 -42.68 24.20
CA LYS A 31 -8.53 -42.73 25.50
C LYS A 31 -10.05 -42.68 25.26
N PRO A 32 -10.84 -43.43 26.05
CA PRO A 32 -12.19 -43.83 25.68
C PRO A 32 -13.18 -42.67 25.74
N ALA A 33 -14.19 -42.75 24.87
CA ALA A 33 -15.31 -41.83 24.79
C ALA A 33 -16.02 -41.66 26.15
N GLN A 34 -15.78 -40.54 26.82
CA GLN A 34 -16.64 -40.09 27.91
C GLN A 34 -17.88 -39.44 27.30
N LYS A 35 -19.03 -40.10 27.49
CA LYS A 35 -20.36 -39.54 27.28
C LYS A 35 -20.43 -38.19 28.02
N THR A 36 -20.47 -37.09 27.28
CA THR A 36 -20.80 -35.78 27.84
C THR A 36 -22.26 -35.79 28.25
N THR A 37 -22.50 -35.91 29.56
CA THR A 37 -23.80 -35.63 30.16
C THR A 37 -24.15 -34.17 29.88
N LYS A 38 -25.38 -33.94 29.41
CA LYS A 38 -25.95 -32.61 29.16
C LYS A 38 -25.91 -31.81 30.47
N ALA A 39 -24.94 -30.92 30.60
CA ALA A 39 -24.91 -29.95 31.68
C ALA A 39 -26.09 -29.00 31.49
N SER A 40 -26.93 -28.94 32.52
CA SER A 40 -28.06 -28.03 32.66
C SER A 40 -27.64 -26.58 32.38
N ALA A 41 -28.43 -25.90 31.56
CA ALA A 41 -28.24 -24.49 31.25
C ALA A 41 -28.27 -23.67 32.55
N ALA A 42 -27.14 -23.04 32.88
CA ALA A 42 -27.06 -22.10 33.98
C ALA A 42 -28.08 -20.96 33.76
N PRO A 43 -28.80 -20.50 34.80
CA PRO A 43 -29.79 -19.45 34.67
C PRO A 43 -29.11 -18.15 34.19
N LYS A 44 -29.63 -17.57 33.11
CA LYS A 44 -29.16 -16.29 32.56
C LYS A 44 -29.30 -15.22 33.63
N LYS A 45 -28.18 -14.73 34.18
CA LYS A 45 -28.17 -13.59 35.11
C LYS A 45 -28.86 -12.41 34.45
N ILE A 46 -29.96 -11.94 35.05
CA ILE A 46 -30.66 -10.73 34.66
C ILE A 46 -29.65 -9.59 34.78
N ARG A 47 -29.25 -8.99 33.65
CA ARG A 47 -28.33 -7.85 33.64
C ARG A 47 -29.08 -6.68 34.30
N LYS A 48 -28.55 -6.21 35.45
CA LYS A 48 -29.00 -4.96 36.07
C LYS A 48 -28.98 -3.85 35.01
N THR A 49 -30.06 -3.08 34.92
CA THR A 49 -30.15 -1.92 34.02
C THR A 49 -28.98 -0.98 34.29
N PRO A 50 -28.24 -0.52 33.27
CA PRO A 50 -27.10 0.37 33.48
C PRO A 50 -27.60 1.65 34.16
N ALA A 51 -26.91 2.07 35.22
CA ALA A 51 -27.16 3.36 35.86
C ALA A 51 -27.01 4.47 34.82
N MET A 52 -27.88 5.49 34.89
CA MET A 52 -27.86 6.65 33.99
C MET A 52 -26.68 7.57 34.35
N LEU A 53 -25.47 7.07 34.13
CA LEU A 53 -24.24 7.81 34.36
C LEU A 53 -24.02 8.75 33.17
N PRO A 54 -23.52 9.98 33.41
CA PRO A 54 -23.14 10.88 32.32
C PRO A 54 -22.05 10.22 31.46
N ALA A 55 -22.09 10.50 30.15
CA ALA A 55 -21.10 10.02 29.20
C ALA A 55 -19.69 10.36 29.67
N ARG A 56 -18.74 9.45 29.43
CA ARG A 56 -17.35 9.73 29.77
C ARG A 56 -16.82 10.81 28.82
N PRO A 57 -16.01 11.76 29.29
CA PRO A 57 -15.50 12.84 28.43
C PRO A 57 -14.74 12.29 27.21
N THR A 58 -14.00 11.20 27.39
CA THR A 58 -13.28 10.51 26.30
C THR A 58 -14.23 9.90 25.25
N GLN A 59 -15.45 9.51 25.62
CA GLN A 59 -16.44 8.99 24.69
C GLN A 59 -17.05 10.11 23.84
N LEU A 60 -17.27 11.29 24.43
CA LEU A 60 -17.76 12.46 23.73
C LEU A 60 -16.73 13.01 22.74
N GLU A 61 -15.47 13.09 23.15
CA GLU A 61 -14.37 13.50 22.28
C GLU A 61 -14.19 12.53 21.10
N TYR A 62 -14.28 11.22 21.35
CA TYR A 62 -14.23 10.23 20.29
C TYR A 62 -15.43 10.33 19.34
N LEU A 63 -16.62 10.61 19.86
CA LEU A 63 -17.83 10.83 19.06
C LEU A 63 -17.69 12.07 18.16
N ARG A 64 -17.21 13.21 18.69
CA ARG A 64 -16.93 14.42 17.90
C ARG A 64 -15.95 14.16 16.76
N ASN A 65 -14.84 13.50 17.06
CA ASN A 65 -13.84 13.11 16.05
C ASN A 65 -14.41 12.17 14.96
N LEU A 66 -15.43 11.38 15.30
CA LEU A 66 -16.07 10.45 14.37
C LEU A 66 -17.11 11.16 13.48
N LEU A 67 -17.83 12.14 14.03
CA LEU A 67 -18.76 12.99 13.30
C LEU A 67 -18.02 13.89 12.30
N ASP A 68 -16.90 14.50 12.71
CA ASP A 68 -16.04 15.31 11.85
C ASP A 68 -15.53 14.51 10.62
N LYS A 69 -15.07 13.28 10.85
CA LYS A 69 -14.65 12.36 9.77
C LYS A 69 -15.77 11.98 8.81
N LEU A 70 -17.01 11.97 9.28
CA LEU A 70 -18.19 11.70 8.48
C LEU A 70 -18.78 12.97 7.84
N GLY A 71 -18.24 14.16 8.17
CA GLY A 71 -18.78 15.45 7.73
C GLY A 71 -20.17 15.75 8.29
N ILE A 72 -20.50 15.20 9.46
CA ILE A 72 -21.79 15.38 10.11
C ILE A 72 -21.66 16.47 11.18
N GLU A 73 -22.49 17.50 11.09
CA GLU A 73 -22.54 18.57 12.08
C GLU A 73 -23.08 18.09 13.43
N GLU A 74 -22.47 18.55 14.53
CA GLU A 74 -22.86 18.20 15.91
C GLU A 74 -24.31 18.63 16.20
N THR A 75 -24.77 19.72 15.59
CA THR A 75 -26.13 20.24 15.71
C THR A 75 -27.17 19.29 15.12
N ALA A 76 -26.89 18.66 13.98
CA ALA A 76 -27.81 17.72 13.34
C ALA A 76 -28.04 16.48 14.22
N VAL A 77 -27.00 16.01 14.90
CA VAL A 77 -27.09 14.88 15.84
C VAL A 77 -27.81 15.29 17.14
N ALA A 78 -27.57 16.51 17.62
CA ALA A 78 -28.24 17.04 18.80
C ALA A 78 -29.76 17.20 18.58
N GLU A 79 -30.18 17.59 17.37
CA GLU A 79 -31.59 17.67 16.97
C GLU A 79 -32.25 16.28 16.93
N GLU A 80 -31.57 15.28 16.39
CA GLU A 80 -32.09 13.89 16.34
C GLU A 80 -32.35 13.33 17.74
N ILE A 81 -31.51 13.70 18.71
CA ILE A 81 -31.55 13.17 20.08
C ILE A 81 -32.33 14.11 21.03
N ASN A 82 -32.74 15.29 20.54
CA ASN A 82 -33.34 16.38 21.33
C ASN A 82 -32.53 16.76 22.57
N LYS A 83 -31.21 16.56 22.54
CA LYS A 83 -30.28 16.82 23.65
C LYS A 83 -28.92 17.22 23.11
N PRO A 84 -28.22 18.17 23.75
CA PRO A 84 -26.85 18.49 23.38
C PRO A 84 -25.94 17.30 23.66
N LEU A 85 -24.85 17.17 22.89
CA LEU A 85 -23.93 16.05 22.96
C LEU A 85 -23.30 15.89 24.36
N ASP A 86 -23.06 17.01 25.05
CA ASP A 86 -22.48 17.05 26.39
C ASP A 86 -23.39 16.48 27.49
N GLU A 87 -24.70 16.39 27.25
CA GLU A 87 -25.69 15.84 28.19
C GLU A 87 -26.04 14.37 27.92
N LEU A 88 -25.30 13.71 27.02
CA LEU A 88 -25.53 12.32 26.72
C LEU A 88 -25.24 11.42 27.93
N ASN A 89 -26.10 10.42 28.12
CA ASN A 89 -25.83 9.31 29.03
C ASN A 89 -24.87 8.30 28.36
N GLN A 90 -24.06 7.59 29.13
CA GLN A 90 -23.14 6.53 28.63
C GLN A 90 -23.84 5.52 27.71
N GLY A 91 -25.08 5.15 28.02
CA GLY A 91 -25.85 4.23 27.17
C GLY A 91 -26.19 4.81 25.80
N GLN A 92 -26.50 6.10 25.73
CA GLN A 92 -26.81 6.80 24.48
C GLN A 92 -25.53 7.04 23.68
N ALA A 93 -24.48 7.56 24.33
CA ALA A 93 -23.17 7.77 23.69
C ALA A 93 -22.60 6.45 23.13
N GLY A 94 -22.69 5.34 23.86
CA GLY A 94 -22.23 4.04 23.38
C GLY A 94 -23.02 3.52 22.17
N ARG A 95 -24.33 3.78 22.11
CA ARG A 95 -25.16 3.42 20.96
C ARG A 95 -24.76 4.21 19.72
N LEU A 96 -24.66 5.53 19.83
CA LEU A 96 -24.23 6.41 18.72
C LEU A 96 -22.84 6.04 18.23
N LEU A 97 -21.90 5.84 19.16
CA LEU A 97 -20.55 5.40 18.81
C LEU A 97 -20.57 4.10 18.00
N SER A 98 -21.43 3.14 18.36
CA SER A 98 -21.54 1.88 17.62
C SER A 98 -22.14 2.08 16.23
N GLU A 99 -23.17 2.92 16.11
CA GLU A 99 -23.83 3.25 14.84
C GLU A 99 -22.88 3.99 13.89
N TYR A 100 -22.26 5.09 14.34
CA TYR A 100 -21.33 5.87 13.52
C TYR A 100 -20.02 5.14 13.23
N THR A 101 -19.52 4.29 14.13
CA THR A 101 -18.33 3.49 13.84
C THR A 101 -18.62 2.47 12.75
N ARG A 102 -19.83 1.89 12.75
CA ARG A 102 -20.28 0.99 11.68
C ARG A 102 -20.42 1.74 10.35
N GLN A 103 -20.99 2.95 10.37
CA GLN A 103 -21.09 3.80 9.17
C GLN A 103 -19.70 4.18 8.64
N TRP A 104 -18.79 4.64 9.50
CA TRP A 104 -17.41 4.95 9.13
C TRP A 104 -16.67 3.75 8.55
N THR A 105 -16.85 2.57 9.14
CA THR A 105 -16.28 1.32 8.62
C THR A 105 -16.84 0.97 7.25
N ALA A 106 -18.15 1.14 7.04
CA ALA A 106 -18.79 0.93 5.74
C ALA A 106 -18.31 1.95 4.70
N TYR A 107 -18.19 3.22 5.08
CA TYR A 107 -17.65 4.30 4.25
C TYR A 107 -16.23 4.00 3.79
N ARG A 108 -15.33 3.59 4.70
CA ARG A 108 -13.95 3.18 4.37
C ARG A 108 -13.86 1.91 3.53
N LYS A 109 -14.85 1.02 3.63
CA LYS A 109 -14.92 -0.17 2.78
C LYS A 109 -15.36 0.18 1.36
N ALA A 110 -16.27 1.16 1.22
CA ALA A 110 -16.70 1.70 -0.07
C ALA A 110 -15.63 2.61 -0.70
N HIS A 111 -14.84 3.30 0.11
CA HIS A 111 -13.74 4.19 -0.29
C HIS A 111 -12.42 3.64 0.24
N PRO A 112 -11.84 2.60 -0.40
CA PRO A 112 -10.57 2.04 0.05
C PRO A 112 -9.48 3.13 0.00
N PRO A 113 -8.60 3.17 1.03
CA PRO A 113 -7.53 4.16 1.10
C PRO A 113 -6.66 4.06 -0.17
N GLY A 114 -6.56 5.17 -0.91
CA GLY A 114 -5.91 5.26 -2.22
C GLY A 114 -6.83 5.67 -3.38
N THR A 115 -8.15 5.78 -3.17
CA THR A 115 -9.12 6.18 -4.23
C THR A 115 -9.52 7.66 -4.21
N LEU A 116 -9.33 8.37 -3.09
CA LEU A 116 -9.34 9.82 -3.03
C LEU A 116 -7.93 10.30 -2.65
N GLY A 117 -7.28 11.01 -3.56
CA GLY A 117 -5.85 11.30 -3.55
C GLY A 117 -5.33 12.22 -2.44
N ILE A 118 -5.99 12.39 -1.29
CA ILE A 118 -5.54 13.34 -0.26
C ILE A 118 -5.78 12.80 1.17
N ALA A 119 -4.67 12.64 1.91
CA ALA A 119 -4.51 12.79 3.37
C ALA A 119 -4.88 11.69 4.39
N ASP A 120 -4.90 10.40 4.06
CA ASP A 120 -5.04 9.32 5.08
C ASP A 120 -3.76 8.51 5.38
N ASN A 121 -2.58 9.08 5.08
CA ASN A 121 -1.27 8.41 5.25
C ASN A 121 -0.48 8.85 6.52
N GLN A 122 -1.10 9.47 7.52
CA GLN A 122 -0.39 9.93 8.73
C GLN A 122 -0.16 8.84 9.80
N GLY A 123 0.32 7.65 9.41
CA GLY A 123 0.68 6.64 10.42
C GLY A 123 1.05 5.27 9.89
N LYS A 124 0.85 5.02 8.60
CA LYS A 124 1.53 3.93 7.90
C LYS A 124 2.72 4.57 7.21
N ARG A 125 3.93 4.07 7.47
CA ARG A 125 5.09 4.35 6.61
C ARG A 125 4.59 4.34 5.18
N ALA A 126 4.89 5.38 4.39
CA ALA A 126 4.50 5.45 2.99
C ALA A 126 4.84 4.09 2.37
N PHE A 127 3.81 3.29 2.14
CA PHE A 127 4.00 1.99 1.50
C PHE A 127 4.21 2.38 0.06
N LEU A 128 5.49 2.57 -0.31
CA LEU A 128 5.89 2.76 -1.68
C LEU A 128 5.37 1.51 -2.40
N PRO A 129 4.37 1.62 -3.29
CA PRO A 129 3.89 0.44 -3.99
C PRO A 129 5.10 -0.25 -4.63
N GLU A 130 5.19 -1.57 -4.52
CA GLU A 130 6.24 -2.38 -5.15
C GLU A 130 6.34 -2.13 -6.68
N GLY A 131 5.36 -1.42 -7.26
CA GLY A 131 5.32 -0.97 -8.64
C GLY A 131 6.07 0.33 -8.98
N ILE A 132 6.63 1.10 -8.03
CA ILE A 132 7.45 2.28 -8.39
C ILE A 132 8.73 1.84 -9.11
N ASP A 133 9.37 0.78 -8.63
CA ASP A 133 10.54 0.18 -9.31
C ASP A 133 10.15 -0.36 -10.69
N ARG A 134 8.93 -0.90 -10.83
CA ARG A 134 8.43 -1.41 -12.13
C ARG A 134 8.14 -0.28 -13.11
N PHE A 135 7.44 0.77 -12.67
CA PHE A 135 7.15 1.93 -13.52
C PHE A 135 8.43 2.60 -13.99
N GLU A 136 9.39 2.76 -13.09
CA GLU A 136 10.67 3.35 -13.40
C GLU A 136 11.51 2.47 -14.34
N TYR A 137 11.49 1.15 -14.15
CA TYR A 137 12.09 0.21 -15.08
C TYR A 137 11.48 0.33 -16.47
N GLU A 138 10.15 0.26 -16.59
CA GLU A 138 9.42 0.39 -17.86
C GLU A 138 9.69 1.76 -18.53
N TYR A 139 9.78 2.82 -17.73
CA TYR A 139 10.12 4.15 -18.23
C TYR A 139 11.54 4.20 -18.81
N LEU A 140 12.54 3.75 -18.06
CA LEU A 140 13.94 3.80 -18.50
C LEU A 140 14.19 2.87 -19.69
N GLU A 141 13.54 1.70 -19.72
CA GLU A 141 13.56 0.77 -20.86
C GLU A 141 12.99 1.44 -22.12
N ALA A 142 11.80 2.04 -22.03
CA ALA A 142 11.20 2.75 -23.15
C ALA A 142 12.07 3.91 -23.67
N ARG A 143 12.77 4.64 -22.78
CA ARG A 143 13.67 5.73 -23.20
C ARG A 143 14.99 5.23 -23.78
N GLN A 144 15.51 4.11 -23.28
CA GLN A 144 16.68 3.45 -23.83
C GLN A 144 16.39 2.94 -25.25
N GLU A 145 15.25 2.27 -25.46
CA GLU A 145 14.83 1.79 -26.78
C GLU A 145 14.57 2.92 -27.77
N ALA A 146 13.95 4.02 -27.32
CA ALA A 146 13.72 5.20 -28.15
C ALA A 146 15.01 5.99 -28.48
N GLY A 147 16.08 5.81 -27.70
CA GLY A 147 17.31 6.60 -27.83
C GLY A 147 17.11 8.09 -27.47
N ASP A 148 16.15 8.38 -26.59
CA ASP A 148 15.84 9.75 -26.16
C ASP A 148 17.00 10.36 -25.36
N VAL A 149 17.21 11.67 -25.55
CA VAL A 149 18.12 12.44 -24.70
C VAL A 149 17.39 12.81 -23.41
N LEU A 150 17.98 12.48 -22.28
CA LEU A 150 17.47 12.79 -20.94
C LEU A 150 18.36 13.82 -20.25
N ILE A 151 17.73 14.63 -19.43
CA ILE A 151 18.35 15.61 -18.55
C ILE A 151 18.32 15.03 -17.13
N PHE A 152 19.49 14.76 -16.57
CA PHE A 152 19.69 14.22 -15.23
C PHE A 152 20.15 15.33 -14.30
N THR A 153 19.37 15.64 -13.28
CA THR A 153 19.73 16.63 -12.25
C THR A 153 20.21 15.89 -11.01
N LEU A 154 21.42 16.19 -10.54
CA LEU A 154 22.02 15.58 -9.36
C LEU A 154 21.75 16.43 -8.11
N PHE A 155 21.92 15.82 -6.92
CA PHE A 155 21.70 16.51 -5.64
C PHE A 155 22.67 17.67 -5.36
N ASP A 156 23.83 17.70 -6.00
CA ASP A 156 24.78 18.81 -5.93
C ASP A 156 24.40 19.98 -6.87
N GLY A 157 23.30 19.84 -7.61
CA GLY A 157 22.83 20.81 -8.60
C GLY A 157 23.51 20.68 -9.96
N SER A 158 24.45 19.75 -10.14
CA SER A 158 25.02 19.47 -11.44
C SER A 158 23.99 18.81 -12.36
N VAL A 159 24.10 19.07 -13.65
CA VAL A 159 23.20 18.54 -14.67
C VAL A 159 24.00 17.78 -15.71
N LYS A 160 23.52 16.58 -16.06
CA LYS A 160 24.08 15.72 -17.09
C LYS A 160 23.05 15.48 -18.19
N HIS A 161 23.50 15.49 -19.43
CA HIS A 161 22.67 15.27 -20.60
C HIS A 161 23.19 14.06 -21.35
N GLY A 162 22.30 13.13 -21.70
CA GLY A 162 22.72 11.97 -22.45
C GLY A 162 21.61 10.96 -22.72
N ARG A 163 21.94 9.98 -23.55
CA ARG A 163 21.08 8.82 -23.85
C ARG A 163 21.41 7.68 -22.91
N ILE A 164 20.43 6.89 -22.49
CA ILE A 164 20.68 5.72 -21.64
C ILE A 164 21.32 4.61 -22.49
N LEU A 165 22.48 4.11 -22.04
CA LEU A 165 23.10 2.90 -22.58
C LEU A 165 22.71 1.64 -21.80
N GLY A 166 22.41 1.80 -20.50
CA GLY A 166 21.94 0.73 -19.64
C GLY A 166 21.66 1.24 -18.23
N PHE A 167 20.90 0.46 -17.46
CA PHE A 167 20.55 0.82 -16.08
C PHE A 167 20.41 -0.41 -15.19
N THR A 168 20.63 -0.20 -13.90
CA THR A 168 20.40 -1.17 -12.83
C THR A 168 19.61 -0.49 -11.71
N PRO A 169 19.18 -1.21 -10.67
CA PRO A 169 18.54 -0.58 -9.52
C PRO A 169 19.39 0.48 -8.81
N TYR A 170 20.70 0.51 -9.03
CA TYR A 170 21.64 1.37 -8.30
C TYR A 170 22.30 2.46 -9.14
N HIS A 171 22.43 2.27 -10.45
CA HIS A 171 23.10 3.23 -11.33
C HIS A 171 22.50 3.23 -12.74
N ILE A 172 22.69 4.34 -13.46
CA ILE A 172 22.30 4.54 -14.85
C ILE A 172 23.57 4.93 -15.63
N THR A 173 23.85 4.24 -16.72
CA THR A 173 24.95 4.57 -17.63
C THR A 173 24.39 5.33 -18.82
N ILE A 174 24.97 6.49 -19.09
CA ILE A 174 24.57 7.38 -20.18
C ILE A 174 25.71 7.63 -21.15
N GLN A 175 25.36 7.87 -22.41
CA GLN A 175 26.26 8.45 -23.41
C GLN A 175 25.98 9.95 -23.50
N GLU A 176 26.98 10.77 -23.18
CA GLU A 176 26.93 12.22 -23.31
C GLU A 176 27.08 12.65 -24.79
N GLU A 177 26.81 13.92 -25.11
CA GLU A 177 26.88 14.47 -26.48
C GLU A 177 28.27 14.30 -27.12
N ASN A 178 29.33 14.32 -26.31
CA ASN A 178 30.70 14.12 -26.76
C ASN A 178 31.03 12.65 -27.12
N GLY A 179 30.09 11.72 -26.89
CA GLY A 179 30.28 10.28 -27.05
C GLY A 179 30.87 9.59 -25.82
N ASP A 180 31.23 10.35 -24.77
CA ASP A 180 31.75 9.83 -23.51
C ASP A 180 30.68 9.06 -22.73
N GLU A 181 31.08 7.95 -22.12
CA GLU A 181 30.21 7.16 -21.25
C GLU A 181 30.37 7.60 -19.80
N THR A 182 29.26 7.92 -19.15
CA THR A 182 29.23 8.32 -17.75
C THR A 182 28.24 7.47 -16.97
N THR A 183 28.68 6.94 -15.83
CA THR A 183 27.84 6.19 -14.89
C THR A 183 27.39 7.09 -13.75
N ILE A 184 26.07 7.28 -13.63
CA ILE A 184 25.44 8.09 -12.59
C ILE A 184 24.86 7.17 -11.51
N GLN A 185 25.19 7.44 -10.25
CA GLN A 185 24.60 6.72 -9.12
C GLN A 185 23.17 7.20 -8.88
N ARG A 186 22.21 6.29 -8.72
CA ARG A 186 20.80 6.63 -8.51
C ARG A 186 20.58 7.45 -7.24
N LEU A 187 21.37 7.20 -6.20
CA LEU A 187 21.34 7.98 -4.96
C LEU A 187 21.88 9.40 -5.11
N ALA A 188 22.60 9.70 -6.19
CA ALA A 188 23.07 11.04 -6.53
C ALA A 188 22.06 11.80 -7.40
N LEU A 189 21.04 11.13 -7.95
CA LEU A 189 20.01 11.74 -8.79
C LEU A 189 18.91 12.36 -7.93
N ALA A 190 18.63 13.64 -8.17
CA ALA A 190 17.46 14.31 -7.65
C ALA A 190 16.23 14.05 -8.54
N CYS A 191 16.39 14.17 -9.86
CA CYS A 191 15.36 13.84 -10.84
C CYS A 191 15.97 13.66 -12.24
N TYR A 192 15.22 13.07 -13.16
CA TYR A 192 15.52 13.08 -14.58
C TYR A 192 14.27 13.34 -15.40
N THR A 193 14.43 14.05 -16.51
CA THR A 193 13.33 14.42 -17.41
C THR A 193 13.78 14.25 -18.84
N ARG A 194 12.85 13.92 -19.75
CA ARG A 194 13.15 13.90 -21.18
C ARG A 194 13.54 15.31 -21.61
N ALA A 195 14.67 15.47 -22.29
CA ALA A 195 14.97 16.74 -22.94
C ALA A 195 13.86 16.96 -23.97
N ALA A 196 13.13 18.08 -23.87
CA ALA A 196 12.07 18.39 -24.80
C ALA A 196 12.67 18.52 -26.21
N GLY A 197 12.65 17.42 -26.97
CA GLY A 197 12.61 17.50 -28.42
C GLY A 197 11.25 18.09 -28.77
N GLU A 198 11.23 19.00 -29.74
CA GLU A 198 10.02 19.55 -30.33
C GLU A 198 9.13 18.39 -30.81
N ASP A 199 8.23 17.91 -29.96
CA ASP A 199 7.12 17.06 -30.39
C ASP A 199 6.21 17.96 -31.22
N THR A 200 6.40 17.88 -32.53
CA THR A 200 5.59 18.42 -33.62
C THR A 200 4.13 18.58 -33.25
N ALA A 201 3.68 19.84 -33.27
CA ALA A 201 2.29 20.21 -33.39
C ALA A 201 1.75 19.68 -34.74
N GLU A 202 1.13 18.50 -34.76
CA GLU A 202 0.45 18.00 -35.97
C GLU A 202 -0.66 16.99 -35.64
N THR A 203 -1.62 17.39 -34.80
CA THR A 203 -2.93 16.70 -34.75
C THR A 203 -4.07 17.67 -34.40
N GLU A 204 -4.39 18.62 -35.30
CA GLU A 204 -5.79 19.05 -35.52
C GLU A 204 -5.93 19.86 -36.83
N ALA A 205 -5.73 19.19 -37.96
CA ALA A 205 -6.34 19.61 -39.23
C ALA A 205 -7.05 18.38 -39.81
N ALA A 206 -8.38 18.38 -39.68
CA ALA A 206 -9.39 17.67 -40.49
C ALA A 206 -10.46 16.96 -39.63
N ALA A 207 -11.57 17.66 -39.39
CA ALA A 207 -12.93 17.23 -39.76
C ALA A 207 -13.91 18.40 -39.59
#